data_AF-A0A2H0Z0K3-F1
#
_entry.id   AF-A0A2H0Z0K3-F1
#
_cell.length_a   1.000
_cell.length_b   1.000
_cell.length_c   1.000
_cell.angle_alpha   90.00
_cell.angle_beta   90.00
_cell.angle_gamma   90.00
#
_symmetry.space_group_name_H-M   'P 1'
#
loop_
_entity.id
_entity.type
_entity.pdbx_description
1 polymer ?
#
loop_
_entity_poly.entity_id
_entity_poly.type
_entity_poly.pdbx_seq_one_letter_code
_entity_poly.pdbx_strand_id
1 'polypeptide(L)'
;DEAEQLLSLKSFEISDIAEVKYFICLFKGFVQLLDQNHEGAKYEFIQALSQKSDGITAKFHLAISEIHLSDLDLSKSLVNEIVDFDLNRTHQSIEANKTNDFNYFVRNFISSNYFNDSVCYSLLEVFENRINDLTSSAQVRFLCLKEDIISLKEIKFGEMHEEEIYKSLDFIEEFVKNYQNSENLLVLENISKIEQKLVDTLKSILSNIEESYKREIQESLKIYDLKIGENVQLKARHQSEYELQKKRIEDKLKTTLTDYQLMMDEKIKSIEYKSENIESKPEYNPSASFKNSISYSLFLSLLVLLLAGFAEYSNSSVQEVTDASKVLTIVLFHGSKWGVISFVIGIFISLMVSASTSMEKASAKQRLAKTVSLLKNEKAENIKTIKEDFERAITDNEQKYKSRIDSVDEQVRELIEKKKQDESVMIERAASRVSKETSRTKEIIEHYQ
;
A
#
# COMPACT_ATOMS: atom_id res chain seq x y z
N ASP A 1 -62.18 -38.44 -23.83
CA ASP A 1 -62.12 -39.89 -24.16
C ASP A 1 -60.84 -40.27 -24.88
N GLU A 2 -60.61 -39.84 -26.12
CA GLU A 2 -59.37 -40.17 -26.85
C GLU A 2 -58.09 -39.66 -26.16
N ALA A 3 -58.13 -38.43 -25.63
CA ALA A 3 -57.02 -37.86 -24.85
C ALA A 3 -56.73 -38.63 -23.55
N GLU A 4 -57.75 -39.15 -22.86
CA GLU A 4 -57.58 -39.94 -21.63
C GLU A 4 -56.98 -41.32 -21.94
N GLN A 5 -57.40 -41.93 -23.04
CA GLN A 5 -56.82 -43.17 -23.54
C GLN A 5 -55.33 -42.97 -23.91
N LEU A 6 -54.97 -41.87 -24.57
CA LEU A 6 -53.58 -41.54 -24.89
C LEU A 6 -52.71 -41.29 -23.67
N LEU A 7 -53.25 -40.66 -22.61
CA LEU A 7 -52.53 -40.47 -21.34
C LEU A 7 -52.21 -41.79 -20.64
N SER A 8 -53.04 -42.82 -20.80
CA SER A 8 -52.81 -44.15 -20.23
C SER A 8 -51.78 -44.99 -21.00
N LEU A 9 -51.42 -44.59 -22.23
CA LEU A 9 -50.58 -45.36 -23.14
C LEU A 9 -49.15 -44.85 -23.27
N LYS A 10 -48.85 -43.63 -22.78
CA LYS A 10 -47.53 -42.98 -22.92
C LYS A 10 -46.92 -42.62 -21.56
N SER A 11 -45.59 -42.75 -21.46
CA SER A 11 -44.82 -42.32 -20.29
C SER A 11 -44.60 -40.81 -20.33
N PHE A 12 -45.49 -40.05 -19.68
CA PHE A 12 -45.35 -38.61 -19.45
C PHE A 12 -44.82 -38.36 -18.04
N GLU A 13 -44.20 -37.19 -17.82
CA GLU A 13 -43.87 -36.74 -16.48
C GLU A 13 -45.16 -36.48 -15.67
N ILE A 14 -45.10 -36.67 -14.35
CA ILE A 14 -46.27 -36.58 -13.48
C ILE A 14 -46.93 -35.19 -13.54
N SER A 15 -46.12 -34.13 -13.67
CA SER A 15 -46.59 -32.75 -13.85
C SER A 15 -47.40 -32.58 -15.13
N ASP A 16 -46.91 -33.12 -16.24
CA ASP A 16 -47.54 -33.00 -17.56
C ASP A 16 -48.85 -33.79 -17.59
N ILE A 17 -48.91 -34.96 -16.94
CA ILE A 17 -50.14 -35.74 -16.79
C ILE A 17 -51.19 -34.95 -16.01
N ALA A 18 -50.80 -34.28 -14.92
CA ALA A 18 -51.71 -33.48 -14.13
C ALA A 18 -52.26 -32.28 -14.93
N GLU A 19 -51.42 -31.62 -15.73
CA GLU A 19 -51.83 -30.50 -16.58
C GLU A 19 -52.77 -30.93 -17.71
N VAL A 20 -52.50 -32.04 -18.39
CA VAL A 20 -53.41 -32.55 -19.42
C VAL A 20 -54.73 -33.01 -18.79
N LYS A 21 -54.71 -33.67 -17.62
CA LYS A 21 -55.93 -34.03 -16.88
C LYS A 21 -56.73 -32.80 -16.46
N TYR A 22 -56.08 -31.74 -16.00
CA TYR A 22 -56.73 -30.46 -15.71
C TYR A 22 -57.54 -29.97 -16.91
N PHE A 23 -56.92 -29.92 -18.10
CA PHE A 23 -57.61 -29.47 -19.31
C PHE A 23 -58.75 -30.41 -19.73
N ILE A 24 -58.59 -31.73 -19.60
CA ILE A 24 -59.66 -32.69 -19.89
C ILE A 24 -60.87 -32.45 -19.00
N CYS A 25 -60.67 -32.33 -17.69
CA CYS A 25 -61.75 -32.03 -16.75
C CYS A 25 -62.38 -30.65 -17.03
N LEU A 26 -61.57 -29.65 -17.38
CA LEU A 26 -62.05 -28.32 -17.78
C LEU A 26 -63.00 -28.39 -18.98
N PHE A 27 -62.59 -29.11 -20.05
CA PHE A 27 -63.43 -29.27 -21.25
C PHE A 27 -64.70 -30.09 -20.97
N LYS A 28 -64.61 -31.14 -20.15
CA LYS A 28 -65.80 -31.88 -19.68
C LYS A 28 -66.76 -30.97 -18.93
N GLY A 29 -66.25 -30.12 -18.04
CA GLY A 29 -67.05 -29.10 -17.36
C GLY A 29 -67.75 -28.14 -18.32
N PHE A 30 -67.06 -27.67 -19.37
CA PHE A 30 -67.68 -26.83 -20.40
C PHE A 30 -68.78 -27.54 -21.19
N VAL A 31 -68.60 -28.82 -21.52
CA VAL A 31 -69.66 -29.61 -22.17
C VAL A 31 -70.89 -29.69 -21.26
N GLN A 32 -70.71 -29.96 -19.96
CA GLN A 32 -71.83 -30.00 -19.01
C GLN A 32 -72.53 -28.64 -18.86
N LEU A 33 -71.78 -27.52 -18.91
CA LEU A 33 -72.38 -26.19 -18.92
C LEU A 33 -73.23 -25.92 -20.18
N LEU A 34 -72.76 -26.36 -21.36
CA LEU A 34 -73.54 -26.26 -22.60
C LEU A 34 -74.85 -27.04 -22.54
N ASP A 35 -74.85 -28.18 -21.84
CA ASP A 35 -76.03 -29.02 -21.60
C ASP A 35 -76.90 -28.53 -20.42
N GLN A 36 -76.57 -27.37 -19.82
CA GLN A 36 -77.24 -26.80 -18.64
C GLN A 36 -77.24 -27.75 -17.40
N ASN A 37 -76.30 -28.71 -17.37
CA ASN A 37 -76.12 -29.61 -16.24
C ASN A 37 -75.12 -29.04 -15.23
N HIS A 38 -75.58 -28.12 -14.38
CA HIS A 38 -74.74 -27.40 -13.43
C HIS A 38 -74.10 -28.29 -12.35
N GLU A 39 -74.78 -29.36 -11.91
CA GLU A 39 -74.20 -30.35 -10.97
C GLU A 39 -73.05 -31.15 -11.61
N GLY A 40 -73.24 -31.57 -12.87
CA GLY A 40 -72.19 -32.23 -13.64
C GLY A 40 -71.00 -31.30 -13.89
N ALA A 41 -71.26 -30.04 -14.24
CA ALA A 41 -70.23 -29.04 -14.44
C ALA A 41 -69.43 -28.78 -13.15
N LYS A 42 -70.11 -28.59 -12.01
CA LYS A 42 -69.50 -28.47 -10.67
C LYS A 42 -68.55 -29.62 -10.38
N TYR A 43 -69.00 -30.86 -10.57
CA TYR A 43 -68.17 -32.05 -10.34
C TYR A 43 -66.88 -32.00 -11.16
N GLU A 44 -66.99 -31.75 -12.46
CA GLU A 44 -65.83 -31.71 -13.37
C GLU A 44 -64.87 -30.56 -13.05
N PHE A 45 -65.36 -29.38 -12.67
CA PHE A 45 -64.48 -28.28 -12.26
C PHE A 45 -63.79 -28.53 -10.91
N ILE A 46 -64.45 -29.18 -9.95
CA ILE A 46 -63.80 -29.64 -8.71
C ILE A 46 -62.72 -30.68 -9.03
N GLN A 47 -62.97 -31.61 -9.95
CA GLN A 47 -61.96 -32.55 -10.42
C GLN A 47 -60.79 -31.82 -11.08
N ALA A 48 -61.04 -30.79 -11.91
CA ALA A 48 -59.99 -29.96 -12.47
C ALA A 48 -59.13 -29.31 -11.37
N LEU A 49 -59.77 -28.69 -10.37
CA LEU A 49 -59.06 -28.05 -9.25
C LEU A 49 -58.29 -29.04 -8.37
N SER A 50 -58.70 -30.30 -8.31
CA SER A 50 -57.91 -31.35 -7.63
C SER A 50 -56.59 -31.65 -8.34
N GLN A 51 -56.50 -31.42 -9.65
CA GLN A 51 -55.27 -31.57 -10.43
C GLN A 51 -54.42 -30.30 -10.40
N LYS A 52 -55.07 -29.13 -10.43
CA LYS A 52 -54.43 -27.81 -10.39
C LYS A 52 -55.24 -26.82 -9.56
N SER A 53 -54.85 -26.65 -8.31
CA SER A 53 -55.62 -25.88 -7.31
C SER A 53 -55.64 -24.37 -7.56
N ASP A 54 -54.68 -23.84 -8.31
CA ASP A 54 -54.59 -22.43 -8.72
C ASP A 54 -55.24 -22.15 -10.09
N GLY A 55 -55.95 -23.12 -10.66
CA GLY A 55 -56.56 -23.02 -11.99
C GLY A 55 -57.73 -22.03 -12.05
N ILE A 56 -57.44 -20.75 -12.34
CA ILE A 56 -58.42 -19.64 -12.35
C ILE A 56 -59.62 -19.89 -13.27
N THR A 57 -59.42 -20.48 -14.46
CA THR A 57 -60.53 -20.78 -15.37
C THR A 57 -61.52 -21.77 -14.74
N ALA A 58 -61.03 -22.81 -14.07
CA ALA A 58 -61.88 -23.78 -13.37
C ALA A 58 -62.61 -23.11 -12.19
N LYS A 59 -61.94 -22.24 -11.42
CA LYS A 59 -62.59 -21.48 -10.33
C LYS A 59 -63.70 -20.56 -10.85
N PHE A 60 -63.47 -19.88 -11.98
CA PHE A 60 -64.43 -18.96 -12.58
C PHE A 60 -65.72 -19.66 -12.97
N HIS A 61 -65.60 -20.78 -13.69
CA HIS A 61 -66.77 -21.53 -14.15
C HIS A 61 -67.41 -22.39 -13.05
N LEU A 62 -66.64 -22.80 -12.03
CA LEU A 62 -67.19 -23.37 -10.81
C LEU A 62 -68.07 -22.34 -10.07
N ALA A 63 -67.58 -21.11 -9.89
CA ALA A 63 -68.35 -20.06 -9.23
C ALA A 63 -69.68 -19.77 -9.94
N ILE A 64 -69.69 -19.76 -11.28
CA ILE A 64 -70.92 -19.65 -12.08
C ILE A 64 -71.87 -20.82 -11.78
N SER A 65 -71.35 -22.05 -11.81
CA SER A 65 -72.13 -23.26 -11.54
C SER A 65 -72.78 -23.22 -10.15
N GLU A 66 -72.03 -22.78 -9.13
CA GLU A 66 -72.55 -22.65 -7.76
C GLU A 66 -73.68 -21.62 -7.64
N ILE A 67 -73.63 -20.52 -8.40
CA ILE A 67 -74.73 -19.54 -8.42
C ILE A 67 -76.01 -20.16 -8.97
N HIS A 68 -75.90 -20.92 -10.06
CA HIS A 68 -77.04 -21.66 -10.62
C HIS A 68 -77.60 -22.70 -9.63
N LEU A 69 -76.76 -23.25 -8.76
CA LEU A 69 -77.14 -24.18 -7.70
C LEU A 69 -77.54 -23.50 -6.38
N SER A 70 -77.62 -22.16 -6.36
CA SER A 70 -77.96 -21.34 -5.18
C SER A 70 -76.98 -21.42 -4.01
N ASP A 71 -75.74 -21.86 -4.23
CA ASP A 71 -74.64 -21.80 -3.25
C ASP A 71 -73.85 -20.49 -3.42
N LEU A 72 -74.45 -19.41 -2.94
CA LEU A 72 -73.86 -18.07 -3.07
C LEU A 72 -72.61 -17.89 -2.21
N ASP A 73 -72.51 -18.57 -1.07
CA ASP A 73 -71.37 -18.40 -0.16
C ASP A 73 -70.08 -18.95 -0.78
N LEU A 74 -70.14 -20.16 -1.36
CA LEU A 74 -69.00 -20.73 -2.07
C LEU A 74 -68.64 -19.91 -3.31
N SER A 75 -69.64 -19.44 -4.06
CA SER A 75 -69.40 -18.57 -5.22
C SER A 75 -68.71 -17.26 -4.82
N LYS A 76 -69.18 -16.58 -3.77
CA LYS A 76 -68.53 -15.37 -3.23
C LYS A 76 -67.08 -15.64 -2.82
N SER A 77 -66.79 -16.79 -2.19
CA SER A 77 -65.42 -17.19 -1.85
C SER A 77 -64.54 -17.33 -3.10
N LEU A 78 -65.00 -18.06 -4.12
CA LEU A 78 -64.26 -18.27 -5.36
C LEU A 78 -64.03 -16.96 -6.14
N VAL A 79 -65.02 -16.05 -6.13
CA VAL A 79 -64.91 -14.72 -6.75
C VAL A 79 -63.81 -13.91 -6.09
N ASN A 80 -63.73 -13.90 -4.75
CA ASN A 80 -62.66 -13.20 -4.04
C ASN A 80 -61.27 -13.73 -4.42
N GLU A 81 -61.10 -15.06 -4.52
CA GLU A 81 -59.82 -15.63 -4.97
C GLU A 81 -59.44 -15.21 -6.39
N ILE A 82 -60.42 -15.04 -7.28
CA ILE A 82 -60.18 -14.57 -8.66
C ILE A 82 -59.83 -13.08 -8.68
N VAL A 83 -60.49 -12.27 -7.87
CA VAL A 83 -60.14 -10.85 -7.71
C VAL A 83 -58.72 -10.72 -7.16
N ASP A 84 -58.34 -11.52 -6.16
CA ASP A 84 -56.98 -11.52 -5.61
C ASP A 84 -55.94 -11.93 -6.66
N PHE A 85 -56.28 -12.87 -7.54
CA PHE A 85 -55.45 -13.21 -8.70
C PHE A 85 -55.30 -12.03 -9.67
N ASP A 86 -56.39 -11.35 -10.01
CA ASP A 86 -56.37 -10.14 -10.84
C ASP A 86 -55.48 -9.05 -10.22
N LEU A 87 -55.59 -8.83 -8.91
CA LEU A 87 -54.77 -7.90 -8.14
C LEU A 87 -53.29 -8.28 -8.17
N ASN A 88 -52.97 -9.55 -7.98
CA ASN A 88 -51.58 -10.03 -8.01
C ASN A 88 -50.90 -9.76 -9.37
N ARG A 89 -51.61 -9.92 -10.48
CA ARG A 89 -51.07 -9.60 -11.82
C ARG A 89 -50.78 -8.11 -11.98
N THR A 90 -51.66 -7.27 -11.45
CA THR A 90 -51.42 -5.81 -11.43
C THR A 90 -50.26 -5.43 -10.50
N HIS A 91 -50.12 -6.07 -9.33
CA HIS A 91 -48.98 -5.86 -8.42
C HIS A 91 -47.64 -6.15 -9.11
N GLN A 92 -47.52 -7.28 -9.80
CA GLN A 92 -46.30 -7.63 -10.52
C GLN A 92 -45.92 -6.59 -11.59
N SER A 93 -46.93 -5.99 -12.23
CA SER A 93 -46.71 -4.94 -13.23
C SER A 93 -46.22 -3.64 -12.60
N ILE A 94 -46.73 -3.30 -11.40
CA ILE A 94 -46.28 -2.15 -10.60
C ILE A 94 -44.83 -2.34 -10.14
N GLU A 95 -44.49 -3.51 -9.59
CA GLU A 95 -43.13 -3.82 -9.16
C GLU A 95 -42.13 -3.70 -10.33
N ALA A 96 -42.49 -4.23 -11.50
CA ALA A 96 -41.63 -4.26 -12.68
C ALA A 96 -41.60 -2.97 -13.51
N ASN A 97 -42.28 -1.89 -13.09
CA ASN A 97 -42.42 -0.64 -13.85
C ASN A 97 -43.01 -0.83 -15.27
N LYS A 98 -43.94 -1.78 -15.45
CA LYS A 98 -44.50 -2.12 -16.76
C LYS A 98 -45.89 -1.53 -16.94
N THR A 99 -45.96 -0.27 -17.39
CA THR A 99 -47.25 0.42 -17.61
C THR A 99 -48.16 -0.35 -18.59
N ASN A 100 -47.60 -0.90 -19.67
CA ASN A 100 -48.37 -1.62 -20.68
C ASN A 100 -49.07 -2.86 -20.10
N ASP A 101 -48.36 -3.65 -19.29
CA ASP A 101 -48.90 -4.85 -18.66
C ASP A 101 -49.98 -4.47 -17.65
N PHE A 102 -49.75 -3.42 -16.84
CA PHE A 102 -50.74 -2.88 -15.92
C PHE A 102 -52.03 -2.46 -16.65
N ASN A 103 -51.88 -1.64 -17.71
CA ASN A 103 -53.00 -1.17 -18.53
C ASN A 103 -53.76 -2.33 -19.18
N TYR A 104 -53.05 -3.37 -19.61
CA TYR A 104 -53.66 -4.57 -20.16
C TYR A 104 -54.48 -5.32 -19.11
N PHE A 105 -53.95 -5.53 -17.91
CA PHE A 105 -54.65 -6.26 -16.84
C PHE A 105 -55.86 -5.49 -16.31
N VAL A 106 -55.77 -4.18 -16.14
CA VAL A 106 -56.91 -3.34 -15.70
C VAL A 106 -58.05 -3.34 -16.72
N ARG A 107 -57.75 -3.47 -18.02
CA ARG A 107 -58.77 -3.55 -19.07
C ARG A 107 -59.34 -4.96 -19.28
N ASN A 108 -58.54 -6.00 -18.99
CA ASN A 108 -58.85 -7.39 -19.30
C ASN A 108 -58.81 -8.26 -18.03
N PHE A 109 -59.40 -7.78 -16.95
CA PHE A 109 -59.44 -8.52 -15.69
C PHE A 109 -60.51 -9.60 -15.72
N ILE A 110 -60.21 -10.77 -15.15
CA ILE A 110 -61.02 -11.97 -15.33
C ILE A 110 -62.37 -11.81 -14.62
N SER A 111 -62.36 -11.22 -13.42
CA SER A 111 -63.56 -11.03 -12.62
C SER A 111 -64.60 -10.09 -13.26
N SER A 112 -64.23 -9.25 -14.25
CA SER A 112 -65.21 -8.45 -15.01
C SER A 112 -66.20 -9.33 -15.79
N ASN A 113 -65.75 -10.50 -16.24
CA ASN A 113 -66.50 -11.34 -17.15
C ASN A 113 -67.73 -11.99 -16.50
N TYR A 114 -67.82 -11.98 -15.15
CA TYR A 114 -69.03 -12.46 -14.47
C TYR A 114 -70.27 -11.70 -14.92
N PHE A 115 -70.14 -10.39 -15.14
CA PHE A 115 -71.29 -9.54 -15.50
C PHE A 115 -71.71 -9.65 -16.98
N ASN A 116 -71.08 -10.53 -17.75
CA ASN A 116 -71.60 -10.94 -19.06
C ASN A 116 -72.81 -11.87 -18.92
N ASP A 117 -73.00 -12.52 -17.77
CA ASP A 117 -74.14 -13.37 -17.46
C ASP A 117 -75.04 -12.73 -16.39
N SER A 118 -76.32 -12.58 -16.71
CA SER A 118 -77.33 -12.02 -15.80
C SER A 118 -77.48 -12.78 -14.49
N VAL A 119 -77.18 -14.09 -14.47
CA VAL A 119 -77.28 -14.91 -13.25
C VAL A 119 -76.23 -14.50 -12.22
N CYS A 120 -75.09 -13.97 -12.67
CA CYS A 120 -74.01 -13.52 -11.81
C CYS A 120 -74.26 -12.15 -11.18
N TYR A 121 -75.40 -11.48 -11.44
CA TYR A 121 -75.70 -10.18 -10.82
C TYR A 121 -75.87 -10.27 -9.30
N SER A 122 -76.13 -11.46 -8.75
CA SER A 122 -76.10 -11.71 -7.30
C SER A 122 -74.72 -11.46 -6.66
N LEU A 123 -73.66 -11.45 -7.47
CA LEU A 123 -72.29 -11.14 -7.03
C LEU A 123 -71.99 -9.64 -6.99
N LEU A 124 -72.87 -8.79 -7.52
CA LEU A 124 -72.63 -7.34 -7.63
C LEU A 124 -72.27 -6.72 -6.27
N GLU A 125 -72.96 -7.14 -5.21
CA GLU A 125 -72.74 -6.71 -3.83
C GLU A 125 -71.26 -6.88 -3.38
N VAL A 126 -70.59 -7.96 -3.83
CA VAL A 126 -69.17 -8.22 -3.48
C VAL A 126 -68.25 -7.12 -4.02
N PHE A 127 -68.52 -6.66 -5.25
CA PHE A 127 -67.72 -5.63 -5.90
C PHE A 127 -68.12 -4.22 -5.43
N GLU A 128 -69.42 -3.95 -5.31
CA GLU A 128 -69.92 -2.64 -4.88
C GLU A 128 -69.43 -2.27 -3.48
N ASN A 129 -69.46 -3.21 -2.53
CA ASN A 129 -68.98 -2.94 -1.17
C ASN A 129 -67.50 -2.54 -1.19
N ARG A 130 -66.65 -3.29 -1.90
CA ARG A 130 -65.21 -2.97 -2.03
C ARG A 130 -64.98 -1.63 -2.73
N ILE A 131 -65.68 -1.36 -3.83
CA ILE A 131 -65.53 -0.11 -4.59
C ILE A 131 -65.97 1.07 -3.72
N ASN A 132 -67.11 0.98 -3.05
CA ASN A 132 -67.65 2.06 -2.23
C ASN A 132 -66.73 2.40 -1.05
N ASP A 133 -66.19 1.39 -0.38
CA ASP A 133 -65.24 1.57 0.72
C ASP A 133 -63.98 2.32 0.26
N LEU A 134 -63.45 1.99 -0.92
CA LEU A 134 -62.20 2.56 -1.43
C LEU A 134 -62.38 3.93 -2.09
N THR A 135 -63.48 4.15 -2.81
CA THR A 135 -63.71 5.36 -3.63
C THR A 135 -63.64 6.63 -2.81
N SER A 136 -64.19 6.59 -1.58
CA SER A 136 -64.21 7.75 -0.67
C SER A 136 -62.81 8.25 -0.30
N SER A 137 -61.83 7.36 -0.16
CA SER A 137 -60.45 7.69 0.18
C SER A 137 -59.55 7.89 -1.04
N ALA A 138 -59.88 7.25 -2.16
CA ALA A 138 -59.04 7.22 -3.36
C ALA A 138 -58.76 8.60 -3.94
N GLN A 139 -59.77 9.48 -4.01
CA GLN A 139 -59.60 10.83 -4.54
C GLN A 139 -58.57 11.65 -3.77
N VAL A 140 -58.62 11.58 -2.43
CA VAL A 140 -57.66 12.27 -1.56
C VAL A 140 -56.26 11.73 -1.77
N ARG A 141 -56.12 10.39 -1.83
CA ARG A 141 -54.81 9.73 -2.03
C ARG A 141 -54.19 10.03 -3.38
N PHE A 142 -54.99 10.07 -4.45
CA PHE A 142 -54.52 10.50 -5.77
C PHE A 142 -54.05 11.95 -5.79
N LEU A 143 -54.77 12.84 -5.09
CA LEU A 143 -54.36 14.23 -4.95
C LEU A 143 -53.02 14.34 -4.23
N CYS A 144 -52.85 13.63 -3.11
CA CYS A 144 -51.60 13.54 -2.37
C CYS A 144 -50.44 13.05 -3.25
N LEU A 145 -50.60 11.90 -3.92
CA LEU A 145 -49.60 11.36 -4.83
C LEU A 145 -49.21 12.37 -5.92
N LYS A 146 -50.19 13.07 -6.49
CA LYS A 146 -49.95 14.09 -7.51
C LYS A 146 -49.14 15.27 -6.98
N GLU A 147 -49.50 15.79 -5.81
CA GLU A 147 -48.79 16.90 -5.16
C GLU A 147 -47.35 16.49 -4.81
N ASP A 148 -47.16 15.28 -4.30
CA ASP A 148 -45.84 14.74 -3.96
C ASP A 148 -44.96 14.61 -5.21
N ILE A 149 -45.47 14.03 -6.31
CA ILE A 149 -44.74 13.92 -7.58
C ILE A 149 -44.34 15.29 -8.13
N ILE A 150 -45.25 16.28 -8.07
CA ILE A 150 -44.94 17.66 -8.50
C ILE A 150 -43.82 18.23 -7.65
N SER A 151 -43.89 18.06 -6.32
CA SER A 151 -42.86 18.57 -5.42
C SER A 151 -41.50 17.89 -5.61
N LEU A 152 -41.47 16.61 -6.01
CA LEU A 152 -40.23 15.90 -6.36
C LEU A 152 -39.58 16.46 -7.63
N LYS A 153 -40.36 16.95 -8.62
CA LYS A 153 -39.80 17.57 -9.83
C LYS A 153 -39.09 18.89 -9.56
N GLU A 154 -39.45 19.57 -8.48
CA GLU A 154 -38.76 20.79 -8.04
C GLU A 154 -37.41 20.48 -7.37
N ILE A 155 -37.21 19.23 -6.92
CA ILE A 155 -35.95 18.76 -6.38
C ILE A 155 -35.00 18.47 -7.53
N LYS A 156 -33.90 19.22 -7.59
CA LYS A 156 -32.77 18.89 -8.44
C LYS A 156 -32.01 17.72 -7.83
N PHE A 157 -32.53 16.53 -8.09
CA PHE A 157 -31.77 15.29 -8.09
C PHE A 157 -30.53 15.52 -8.98
N GLY A 158 -29.33 15.50 -8.41
CA GLY A 158 -28.08 15.79 -9.15
C GLY A 158 -27.85 14.80 -10.30
N GLU A 159 -26.67 14.82 -10.94
CA GLU A 159 -26.33 13.90 -12.05
C GLU A 159 -26.24 12.40 -11.65
N MET A 160 -26.67 12.03 -10.44
CA MET A 160 -26.27 10.80 -9.75
C MET A 160 -27.40 9.79 -9.55
N HIS A 161 -28.44 9.84 -10.37
CA HIS A 161 -29.57 8.93 -10.23
C HIS A 161 -29.59 7.84 -11.30
N GLU A 162 -29.76 6.61 -10.82
CA GLU A 162 -29.89 5.41 -11.63
C GLU A 162 -31.15 5.49 -12.51
N GLU A 163 -31.04 4.97 -13.73
CA GLU A 163 -32.14 4.91 -14.71
C GLU A 163 -33.42 4.28 -14.13
N GLU A 164 -33.27 3.41 -13.14
CA GLU A 164 -34.36 2.73 -12.44
C GLU A 164 -35.23 3.67 -11.58
N ILE A 165 -34.62 4.67 -10.93
CA ILE A 165 -35.35 5.65 -10.12
C ILE A 165 -36.29 6.48 -11.00
N TYR A 166 -35.78 6.96 -12.14
CA TYR A 166 -36.59 7.71 -13.10
C TYR A 166 -37.71 6.86 -13.69
N LYS A 167 -37.43 5.60 -14.06
CA LYS A 167 -38.48 4.67 -14.53
C LYS A 167 -39.58 4.46 -13.49
N SER A 168 -39.23 4.37 -12.22
CA SER A 168 -40.20 4.23 -11.14
C SER A 168 -41.07 5.49 -10.99
N LEU A 169 -40.45 6.67 -10.97
CA LEU A 169 -41.18 7.95 -10.89
C LEU A 169 -42.07 8.18 -12.11
N ASP A 170 -41.58 7.89 -13.32
CA ASP A 170 -42.34 8.00 -14.57
C ASP A 170 -43.56 7.07 -14.56
N PHE A 171 -43.39 5.83 -14.07
CA PHE A 171 -44.49 4.88 -13.92
C PHE A 171 -45.57 5.41 -12.95
N ILE A 172 -45.16 5.93 -11.79
CA ILE A 172 -46.09 6.49 -10.78
C ILE A 172 -46.81 7.72 -11.37
N GLU A 173 -46.10 8.60 -12.06
CA GLU A 173 -46.70 9.77 -12.71
C GLU A 173 -47.73 9.36 -13.78
N GLU A 174 -47.38 8.40 -14.63
CA GLU A 174 -48.28 7.88 -15.66
C GLU A 174 -49.51 7.22 -15.04
N PHE A 175 -49.33 6.46 -13.95
CA PHE A 175 -50.43 5.86 -13.19
C PHE A 175 -51.40 6.93 -12.68
N VAL A 176 -50.91 7.94 -11.95
CA VAL A 176 -51.74 9.03 -11.40
C VAL A 176 -52.47 9.76 -12.52
N LYS A 177 -51.77 10.08 -13.61
CA LYS A 177 -52.35 10.80 -14.75
C LYS A 177 -53.48 10.03 -15.42
N ASN A 178 -53.31 8.72 -15.62
CA ASN A 178 -54.26 7.89 -16.35
C ASN A 178 -55.46 7.47 -15.48
N TYR A 179 -55.27 7.37 -14.16
CA TYR A 179 -56.21 6.68 -13.28
C TYR A 179 -56.79 7.51 -12.12
N GLN A 180 -56.44 8.79 -11.97
CA GLN A 180 -56.94 9.66 -10.87
C GLN A 180 -58.46 9.70 -10.69
N ASN A 181 -59.24 9.46 -11.75
CA ASN A 181 -60.71 9.47 -11.73
C ASN A 181 -61.31 8.08 -11.99
N SER A 182 -60.52 7.02 -11.83
CA SER A 182 -60.95 5.66 -12.15
C SER A 182 -61.73 5.05 -10.99
N GLU A 183 -62.90 4.49 -11.30
CA GLU A 183 -63.72 3.68 -10.37
C GLU A 183 -63.40 2.17 -10.50
N ASN A 184 -62.42 1.80 -11.32
CA ASN A 184 -62.01 0.40 -11.48
C ASN A 184 -61.46 -0.16 -10.17
N LEU A 185 -62.05 -1.26 -9.68
CA LEU A 185 -61.66 -1.91 -8.42
C LEU A 185 -60.15 -2.20 -8.33
N LEU A 186 -59.54 -2.73 -9.40
CA LEU A 186 -58.12 -3.05 -9.38
C LEU A 186 -57.28 -1.79 -9.20
N VAL A 187 -57.66 -0.68 -9.84
CA VAL A 187 -56.96 0.58 -9.65
C VAL A 187 -57.05 1.05 -8.20
N LEU A 188 -58.26 1.04 -7.64
CA LEU A 188 -58.54 1.52 -6.28
C LEU A 188 -57.76 0.73 -5.22
N GLU A 189 -57.72 -0.60 -5.34
CA GLU A 189 -56.97 -1.49 -4.44
C GLU A 189 -55.45 -1.27 -4.54
N ASN A 190 -54.96 -1.00 -5.76
CA ASN A 190 -53.54 -0.81 -6.02
C ASN A 190 -52.97 0.54 -5.55
N ILE A 191 -53.80 1.51 -5.13
CA ILE A 191 -53.30 2.83 -4.69
C ILE A 191 -52.27 2.67 -3.57
N SER A 192 -52.52 1.76 -2.62
CA SER A 192 -51.59 1.46 -1.51
C SER A 192 -50.22 0.97 -1.99
N LYS A 193 -50.19 0.23 -3.09
CA LYS A 193 -48.95 -0.28 -3.69
C LYS A 193 -48.19 0.78 -4.46
N ILE A 194 -48.89 1.73 -5.06
CA ILE A 194 -48.29 2.90 -5.70
C ILE A 194 -47.64 3.81 -4.65
N GLU A 195 -48.33 4.06 -3.52
CA GLU A 195 -47.77 4.81 -2.38
C GLU A 195 -46.54 4.11 -1.80
N GLN A 196 -46.61 2.80 -1.57
CA GLN A 196 -45.46 2.01 -1.13
C GLN A 196 -44.29 2.12 -2.11
N LYS A 197 -44.55 2.00 -3.41
CA LYS A 197 -43.54 2.15 -4.46
C LYS A 197 -42.91 3.54 -4.48
N LEU A 198 -43.71 4.59 -4.27
CA LEU A 198 -43.20 5.96 -4.13
C LEU A 198 -42.22 6.03 -2.95
N VAL A 199 -42.65 5.59 -1.76
CA VAL A 199 -41.82 5.60 -0.54
C VAL A 199 -40.51 4.83 -0.74
N ASP A 200 -40.54 3.65 -1.36
CA ASP A 200 -39.35 2.83 -1.60
C ASP A 200 -38.41 3.48 -2.63
N THR A 201 -38.97 4.16 -3.64
CA THR A 201 -38.19 4.97 -4.59
C THR A 201 -37.51 6.14 -3.88
N LEU A 202 -38.22 6.82 -2.98
CA LEU A 202 -37.68 7.93 -2.19
C LEU A 202 -36.57 7.48 -1.23
N LYS A 203 -36.72 6.34 -0.56
CA LYS A 203 -35.64 5.76 0.27
C LYS A 203 -34.40 5.44 -0.54
N SER A 204 -34.57 4.94 -1.76
CA SER A 204 -33.46 4.66 -2.67
C SER A 204 -32.73 5.95 -3.07
N ILE A 205 -33.49 7.03 -3.36
CA ILE A 205 -32.93 8.36 -3.59
C ILE A 205 -32.12 8.85 -2.38
N LEU A 206 -32.65 8.73 -1.16
CA LEU A 206 -31.95 9.12 0.07
C LEU A 206 -30.62 8.38 0.23
N SER A 207 -30.63 7.06 0.04
CA SER A 207 -29.44 6.22 0.13
C SER A 207 -28.38 6.64 -0.90
N ASN A 208 -28.78 6.90 -2.15
CA ASN A 208 -27.86 7.29 -3.22
C ASN A 208 -27.21 8.66 -2.96
N ILE A 209 -27.98 9.63 -2.43
CA ILE A 209 -27.44 10.93 -2.03
C ILE A 209 -26.40 10.75 -0.92
N GLU A 210 -26.72 9.99 0.13
CA GLU A 210 -25.80 9.73 1.25
C GLU A 210 -24.52 9.02 0.80
N GLU A 211 -24.64 8.01 -0.07
CA GLU A 211 -23.49 7.27 -0.58
C GLU A 211 -22.59 8.13 -1.47
N SER A 212 -23.18 8.99 -2.31
CA SER A 212 -22.44 9.95 -3.12
C SER A 212 -21.55 10.85 -2.26
N TYR A 213 -22.12 11.48 -1.22
CA TYR A 213 -21.35 12.35 -0.33
C TYR A 213 -20.25 11.57 0.40
N LYS A 214 -20.51 10.33 0.82
CA LYS A 214 -19.47 9.46 1.38
C LYS A 214 -18.33 9.20 0.38
N ARG A 215 -18.66 8.97 -0.89
CA ARG A 215 -17.69 8.75 -1.96
C ARG A 215 -16.84 10.00 -2.22
N GLU A 216 -17.45 11.18 -2.29
CA GLU A 216 -16.76 12.47 -2.46
C GLU A 216 -15.76 12.73 -1.31
N ILE A 217 -16.17 12.46 -0.07
CA ILE A 217 -15.30 12.55 1.10
C ILE A 217 -14.12 11.58 0.97
N GLN A 218 -14.39 10.31 0.66
CA GLN A 218 -13.34 9.30 0.52
C GLN A 218 -12.34 9.65 -0.59
N GLU A 219 -12.82 10.14 -1.74
CA GLU A 219 -11.95 10.58 -2.83
C GLU A 219 -11.08 11.77 -2.45
N SER A 220 -11.66 12.74 -1.74
CA SER A 220 -10.91 13.89 -1.21
C SER A 220 -9.83 13.45 -0.20
N LEU A 221 -10.14 12.47 0.65
CA LEU A 221 -9.21 11.94 1.66
C LEU A 221 -8.10 11.06 1.06
N LYS A 222 -8.28 10.45 -0.12
CA LYS A 222 -7.23 9.66 -0.80
C LYS A 222 -5.97 10.48 -1.09
N ILE A 223 -6.09 11.79 -1.28
CA ILE A 223 -4.93 12.68 -1.49
C ILE A 223 -4.00 12.67 -0.27
N TYR A 224 -4.55 12.60 0.94
CA TYR A 224 -3.76 12.48 2.16
C TYR A 224 -3.05 11.13 2.23
N ASP A 225 -3.74 10.05 1.89
CA ASP A 225 -3.15 8.70 1.89
C ASP A 225 -1.98 8.58 0.89
N LEU A 226 -2.11 9.19 -0.29
CA LEU A 226 -1.02 9.27 -1.27
C LEU A 226 0.20 10.02 -0.70
N LYS A 227 0.01 11.22 -0.15
CA LYS A 227 1.10 12.02 0.44
C LYS A 227 1.77 11.35 1.63
N ILE A 228 0.98 10.69 2.49
CA ILE A 228 1.50 9.90 3.61
C ILE A 228 2.36 8.75 3.06
N GLY A 229 1.88 8.05 2.03
CA GLY A 229 2.64 6.99 1.35
C GLY A 229 3.97 7.48 0.76
N GLU A 230 3.97 8.63 0.08
CA GLU A 230 5.18 9.25 -0.47
C GLU A 230 6.20 9.59 0.63
N ASN A 231 5.75 10.17 1.74
CA ASN A 231 6.63 10.51 2.87
C ASN A 231 7.18 9.26 3.58
N VAL A 232 6.39 8.19 3.72
CA VAL A 232 6.89 6.91 4.25
C VAL A 232 7.98 6.33 3.34
N GLN A 233 7.80 6.41 2.02
CA GLN A 233 8.85 5.99 1.08
C GLN A 233 10.10 6.87 1.17
N LEU A 234 9.94 8.20 1.33
CA LEU A 234 11.04 9.13 1.50
C LEU A 234 11.85 8.83 2.77
N LYS A 235 11.17 8.51 3.89
CA LYS A 235 11.81 8.05 5.13
C LYS A 235 12.66 6.79 4.89
N ALA A 236 12.11 5.78 4.21
CA ALA A 236 12.83 4.56 3.89
C ALA A 236 14.07 4.83 3.02
N ARG A 237 13.98 5.77 2.07
CA ARG A 237 15.13 6.21 1.26
C ARG A 237 16.22 6.85 2.13
N HIS A 238 15.87 7.77 3.04
CA HIS A 238 16.85 8.37 3.94
C HIS A 238 17.52 7.36 4.87
N GLN A 239 16.79 6.34 5.36
CA GLN A 239 17.38 5.23 6.12
C GLN A 239 18.37 4.42 5.28
N SER A 240 18.00 4.08 4.03
CA SER A 240 18.90 3.36 3.13
C SER A 240 20.14 4.16 2.76
N GLU A 241 20.00 5.47 2.53
CA GLU A 241 21.12 6.38 2.24
C GLU A 241 22.07 6.52 3.43
N TYR A 242 21.53 6.57 4.67
CA TYR A 242 22.33 6.57 5.89
C TYR A 242 23.21 5.32 5.99
N GLU A 243 22.62 4.13 5.86
CA GLU A 243 23.35 2.85 5.93
C GLU A 243 24.44 2.75 4.85
N LEU A 244 24.14 3.20 3.63
CA LEU A 244 25.11 3.23 2.54
C LEU A 244 26.29 4.17 2.85
N GLN A 245 26.02 5.36 3.38
CA GLN A 245 27.06 6.32 3.73
C GLN A 245 27.89 5.85 4.93
N LYS A 246 27.26 5.27 5.95
CA LYS A 246 27.94 4.67 7.10
C LYS A 246 28.94 3.61 6.64
N LYS A 247 28.49 2.67 5.79
CA LYS A 247 29.36 1.64 5.21
C LYS A 247 30.53 2.24 4.41
N ARG A 248 30.29 3.29 3.61
CA ARG A 248 31.36 3.98 2.87
C ARG A 248 32.39 4.64 3.79
N ILE A 249 31.97 5.20 4.92
CA ILE A 249 32.87 5.81 5.91
C ILE A 249 33.69 4.71 6.59
N GLU A 250 33.08 3.58 6.97
CA GLU A 250 33.76 2.41 7.54
C GLU A 250 34.79 1.79 6.57
N ASP A 251 34.45 1.63 5.29
CA ASP A 251 35.36 1.12 4.26
C ASP A 251 36.55 2.08 4.04
N LYS A 252 36.30 3.39 4.04
CA LYS A 252 37.37 4.41 3.97
C LYS A 252 38.26 4.42 5.20
N LEU A 253 37.70 4.20 6.40
CA LEU A 253 38.47 4.08 7.63
C LEU A 253 39.43 2.88 7.54
N LYS A 254 38.92 1.73 7.12
CA LYS A 254 39.72 0.50 6.98
C LYS A 254 40.87 0.70 5.97
N THR A 255 40.59 1.35 4.85
CA THR A 255 41.59 1.63 3.81
C THR A 255 42.65 2.60 4.32
N THR A 256 42.23 3.74 4.88
CA THR A 256 43.14 4.77 5.45
C THR A 256 44.03 4.20 6.55
N LEU A 257 43.47 3.37 7.45
CA LEU A 257 44.25 2.72 8.50
C LEU A 257 45.29 1.75 7.94
N THR A 258 44.92 0.97 6.92
CA THR A 258 45.83 0.02 6.29
C THR A 258 46.99 0.74 5.60
N ASP A 259 46.69 1.77 4.80
CA ASP A 259 47.69 2.56 4.09
C ASP A 259 48.63 3.30 5.05
N TYR A 260 48.08 3.88 6.12
CA TYR A 260 48.87 4.56 7.15
C TYR A 260 49.77 3.59 7.92
N GLN A 261 49.26 2.40 8.25
CA GLN A 261 50.05 1.35 8.90
C GLN A 261 51.21 0.89 8.01
N LEU A 262 50.95 0.61 6.73
CA LEU A 262 51.97 0.21 5.77
C LEU A 262 53.05 1.29 5.62
N MET A 263 52.66 2.55 5.43
CA MET A 263 53.60 3.67 5.32
C MET A 263 54.50 3.80 6.56
N MET A 264 53.94 3.69 7.76
CA MET A 264 54.72 3.79 8.99
C MET A 264 55.60 2.55 9.22
N ASP A 265 55.13 1.36 8.89
CA ASP A 265 55.93 0.14 8.98
C ASP A 265 57.10 0.15 7.99
N GLU A 266 56.92 0.67 6.77
CA GLU A 266 58.00 0.88 5.81
C GLU A 266 59.04 1.89 6.32
N LYS A 267 58.59 3.02 6.90
CA LYS A 267 59.49 4.02 7.50
C LYS A 267 60.28 3.43 8.67
N ILE A 268 59.63 2.68 9.56
CA ILE A 268 60.27 2.00 10.68
C ILE A 268 61.30 1.00 10.16
N LYS A 269 60.92 0.12 9.22
CA LYS A 269 61.83 -0.85 8.60
C LYS A 269 63.04 -0.19 7.93
N SER A 270 62.85 0.94 7.24
CA SER A 270 63.95 1.70 6.61
C SER A 270 64.97 2.21 7.64
N ILE A 271 64.50 2.67 8.80
CA ILE A 271 65.38 3.16 9.87
C ILE A 271 66.02 2.00 10.63
N GLU A 272 65.28 0.91 10.88
CA GLU A 272 65.83 -0.34 11.46
C GLU A 272 66.93 -0.91 10.57
N TYR A 273 66.72 -0.97 9.25
CA TYR A 273 67.74 -1.38 8.27
C TYR A 273 68.98 -0.46 8.30
N LYS A 274 68.80 0.87 8.42
CA LYS A 274 69.92 1.83 8.58
C LYS A 274 70.68 1.63 9.90
N SER A 275 69.99 1.22 10.97
CA SER A 275 70.58 0.95 12.28
C SER A 275 71.40 -0.34 12.27
N GLU A 276 70.88 -1.40 11.65
CA GLU A 276 71.57 -2.69 11.51
C GLU A 276 72.81 -2.58 10.62
N ASN A 277 72.72 -1.82 9.53
CA ASN A 277 73.82 -1.65 8.56
C ASN A 277 74.73 -0.46 8.85
N ILE A 278 74.73 0.10 10.06
CA ILE A 278 75.55 1.28 10.37
C ILE A 278 77.08 1.00 10.25
N GLU A 279 77.47 -0.26 10.35
CA GLU A 279 78.85 -0.75 10.30
C GLU A 279 79.44 -0.82 8.90
N SER A 280 78.59 -0.80 7.87
CA SER A 280 79.03 -0.76 6.47
C SER A 280 79.52 0.62 6.04
N LYS A 281 79.25 1.66 6.85
CA LYS A 281 79.77 3.01 6.62
C LYS A 281 81.17 3.16 7.21
N PRO A 282 82.19 3.53 6.41
CA PRO A 282 83.59 3.61 6.86
C PRO A 282 83.79 4.61 8.01
N GLU A 283 82.97 5.67 8.09
CA GLU A 283 82.97 6.67 9.16
C GLU A 283 82.61 6.10 10.54
N TYR A 284 81.79 5.05 10.59
CA TYR A 284 81.31 4.42 11.83
C TYR A 284 81.91 3.03 12.05
N ASN A 285 82.92 2.64 11.26
CA ASN A 285 83.59 1.36 11.36
C ASN A 285 84.92 1.53 12.12
N PRO A 286 85.03 1.07 13.39
CA PRO A 286 86.22 1.29 14.21
C PRO A 286 87.47 0.66 13.60
N SER A 287 87.32 -0.50 12.95
CA SER A 287 88.42 -1.19 12.28
C SER A 287 88.90 -0.46 11.03
N ALA A 288 88.00 0.16 10.26
CA ALA A 288 88.37 0.97 9.11
C ALA A 288 89.07 2.28 9.53
N SER A 289 88.51 2.97 10.54
CA SER A 289 89.09 4.21 11.09
C SER A 289 90.45 3.96 11.75
N PHE A 290 90.61 2.85 12.48
CA PHE A 290 91.90 2.44 13.05
C PHE A 290 92.94 2.16 11.96
N LYS A 291 92.59 1.37 10.93
CA LYS A 291 93.49 1.07 9.80
C LYS A 291 93.93 2.33 9.06
N ASN A 292 92.99 3.24 8.79
CA ASN A 292 93.29 4.51 8.14
C ASN A 292 94.19 5.39 9.01
N SER A 293 93.87 5.52 10.30
CA SER A 293 94.65 6.33 11.25
C SER A 293 96.07 5.78 11.48
N ILE A 294 96.23 4.46 11.55
CA ILE A 294 97.55 3.80 11.59
C ILE A 294 98.33 4.06 10.32
N SER A 295 97.69 3.98 9.15
CA SER A 295 98.36 4.20 7.87
C SER A 295 98.92 5.63 7.80
N TYR A 296 98.13 6.64 8.17
CA TYR A 296 98.60 8.03 8.25
C TYR A 296 99.71 8.21 9.29
N SER A 297 99.59 7.56 10.45
CA SER A 297 100.60 7.61 11.51
C SER A 297 101.92 6.97 11.07
N LEU A 298 101.87 5.90 10.28
CA LEU A 298 103.04 5.23 9.72
C LEU A 298 103.73 6.09 8.65
N PHE A 299 102.96 6.72 7.76
CA PHE A 299 103.50 7.70 6.80
C PHE A 299 104.14 8.90 7.50
N LEU A 300 103.49 9.44 8.53
CA LEU A 300 104.01 10.57 9.30
C LEU A 300 105.28 10.20 10.06
N SER A 301 105.29 9.03 10.71
CA SER A 301 106.47 8.49 11.40
C SER A 301 107.67 8.32 10.46
N LEU A 302 107.43 7.84 9.23
CA LEU A 302 108.48 7.72 8.21
C LEU A 302 109.02 9.09 7.77
N LEU A 303 108.15 10.10 7.67
CA LEU A 303 108.53 11.47 7.32
C LEU A 303 109.32 12.14 8.46
N VAL A 304 108.90 11.95 9.71
CA VAL A 304 109.63 12.43 10.91
C VAL A 304 110.97 11.74 11.03
N LEU A 305 111.05 10.44 10.74
CA LEU A 305 112.31 9.70 10.71
C LEU A 305 113.31 10.31 9.73
N LEU A 306 112.86 10.64 8.52
CA LEU A 306 113.71 11.28 7.52
C LEU A 306 114.11 12.70 7.95
N LEU A 307 113.16 13.55 8.33
CA LEU A 307 113.42 14.94 8.71
C LEU A 307 114.35 15.05 9.94
N ALA A 308 114.07 14.29 11.00
CA ALA A 308 114.89 14.28 12.20
C ALA A 308 116.27 13.69 11.93
N GLY A 309 116.36 12.61 11.13
CA GLY A 309 117.64 12.03 10.73
C GLY A 309 118.51 13.02 9.96
N PHE A 310 117.95 13.75 8.99
CA PHE A 310 118.68 14.77 8.23
C PHE A 310 119.04 16.00 9.08
N ALA A 311 118.16 16.44 9.97
CA ALA A 311 118.44 17.56 10.88
C ALA A 311 119.58 17.24 11.85
N GLU A 312 119.62 16.02 12.40
CA GLU A 312 120.69 15.59 13.31
C GLU A 312 122.03 15.45 12.59
N TYR A 313 122.04 14.90 11.37
CA TYR A 313 123.25 14.85 10.54
C TYR A 313 123.79 16.27 10.27
N SER A 314 122.91 17.22 9.94
CA SER A 314 123.28 18.62 9.73
C SER A 314 123.86 19.30 10.98
N ASN A 315 123.56 18.78 12.17
CA ASN A 315 123.98 19.37 13.44
C ASN A 315 125.19 18.63 14.07
N SER A 316 125.56 17.46 13.53
CA SER A 316 126.73 16.70 13.97
C SER A 316 128.00 17.26 13.33
N SER A 317 128.76 18.06 14.08
CA SER A 317 130.08 18.53 13.68
C SER A 317 131.10 17.38 13.72
N VAL A 318 131.25 16.67 12.61
CA VAL A 318 132.25 15.58 12.44
C VAL A 318 133.11 15.88 11.22
N GLN A 319 134.38 16.23 11.47
CA GLN A 319 135.44 16.35 10.48
C GLN A 319 135.74 14.97 9.87
N GLU A 320 135.79 14.92 8.54
CA GLU A 320 136.12 13.78 7.66
C GLU A 320 135.18 12.56 7.73
N VAL A 321 134.18 12.55 6.85
CA VAL A 321 133.39 11.35 6.52
C VAL A 321 133.23 11.23 5.01
N THR A 322 134.06 10.42 4.38
CA THR A 322 133.99 10.04 2.95
C THR A 322 133.18 8.75 2.71
N ASP A 323 132.38 8.31 3.69
CA ASP A 323 131.72 7.01 3.65
C ASP A 323 130.19 7.15 3.81
N ALA A 324 129.47 6.96 2.71
CA ALA A 324 128.00 7.11 2.63
C ALA A 324 127.26 6.19 3.62
N SER A 325 127.86 5.06 4.00
CA SER A 325 127.29 4.13 4.98
C SER A 325 127.18 4.73 6.38
N LYS A 326 128.12 5.60 6.79
CA LYS A 326 128.11 6.24 8.12
C LYS A 326 127.08 7.36 8.21
N VAL A 327 126.93 8.16 7.14
CA VAL A 327 125.87 9.18 7.03
C VAL A 327 124.50 8.52 7.11
N LEU A 328 124.30 7.44 6.36
CA LEU A 328 123.05 6.67 6.39
C LEU A 328 122.77 6.11 7.80
N THR A 329 123.80 5.61 8.49
CA THR A 329 123.66 5.05 9.84
C THR A 329 123.29 6.13 10.87
N ILE A 330 123.88 7.33 10.80
CA ILE A 330 123.55 8.44 11.71
C ILE A 330 122.11 8.92 11.49
N VAL A 331 121.72 9.13 10.23
CA VAL A 331 120.36 9.54 9.83
C VAL A 331 119.33 8.48 10.25
N LEU A 332 119.59 7.19 10.00
CA LEU A 332 118.67 6.11 10.37
C LEU A 332 118.61 5.89 11.88
N PHE A 333 119.72 5.96 12.60
CA PHE A 333 119.72 5.67 14.04
C PHE A 333 119.09 6.80 14.87
N HIS A 334 119.34 8.06 14.51
CA HIS A 334 118.72 9.20 15.19
C HIS A 334 117.29 9.44 14.70
N GLY A 335 117.06 9.32 13.39
CA GLY A 335 115.73 9.36 12.81
C GLY A 335 114.82 8.25 13.35
N SER A 336 115.34 7.03 13.58
CA SER A 336 114.53 5.93 14.12
C SER A 336 114.10 6.16 15.56
N LYS A 337 114.87 6.83 16.41
CA LYS A 337 114.42 7.19 17.77
C LYS A 337 113.17 8.08 17.73
N TRP A 338 113.22 9.15 16.95
CA TRP A 338 112.09 10.08 16.79
C TRP A 338 110.94 9.48 15.97
N GLY A 339 111.25 8.66 14.96
CA GLY A 339 110.28 7.91 14.17
C GLY A 339 109.51 6.88 14.99
N VAL A 340 110.19 6.10 15.84
CA VAL A 340 109.55 5.13 16.75
C VAL A 340 108.68 5.84 17.78
N ILE A 341 109.15 6.93 18.38
CA ILE A 341 108.35 7.74 19.32
C ILE A 341 107.09 8.28 18.62
N SER A 342 107.23 8.83 17.40
CA SER A 342 106.10 9.31 16.59
C SER A 342 105.13 8.19 16.22
N PHE A 343 105.64 6.98 15.93
CA PHE A 343 104.82 5.81 15.63
C PHE A 343 104.01 5.33 16.84
N VAL A 344 104.62 5.28 18.03
CA VAL A 344 103.94 4.89 19.28
C VAL A 344 102.85 5.90 19.65
N ILE A 345 103.14 7.20 19.51
CA ILE A 345 102.14 8.26 19.69
C ILE A 345 101.02 8.11 18.64
N GLY A 346 101.36 7.79 17.39
CA GLY A 346 100.41 7.53 16.32
C GLY A 346 99.50 6.33 16.57
N ILE A 347 100.00 5.23 17.15
CA ILE A 347 99.19 4.08 17.59
C ILE A 347 98.20 4.51 18.68
N PHE A 348 98.65 5.31 19.66
CA PHE A 348 97.79 5.80 20.73
C PHE A 348 96.67 6.72 20.20
N ILE A 349 97.00 7.62 19.27
CA ILE A 349 96.02 8.46 18.57
C ILE A 349 95.05 7.60 17.76
N SER A 350 95.54 6.57 17.06
CA SER A 350 94.70 5.65 16.27
C SER A 350 93.72 4.86 17.14
N LEU A 351 94.15 4.42 18.33
CA LEU A 351 93.28 3.78 19.32
C LEU A 351 92.22 4.76 19.84
N MET A 352 92.59 6.01 20.13
CA MET A 352 91.64 7.06 20.54
C MET A 352 90.62 7.38 19.45
N VAL A 353 91.04 7.45 18.18
CA VAL A 353 90.15 7.64 17.02
C VAL A 353 89.21 6.43 16.85
N SER A 354 89.70 5.20 17.05
CA SER A 354 88.87 3.99 17.02
C SER A 354 87.85 3.94 18.17
N ALA A 355 88.24 4.40 19.37
CA ALA A 355 87.34 4.49 20.52
C ALA A 355 86.28 5.58 20.31
N SER A 356 86.69 6.75 19.82
CA SER A 356 85.79 7.86 19.45
C SER A 356 84.78 7.44 18.38
N THR A 357 85.21 6.79 17.30
CA THR A 357 84.31 6.25 16.26
C THR A 357 83.38 5.16 16.77
N SER A 358 83.80 4.35 17.75
CA SER A 358 82.93 3.39 18.44
C SER A 358 81.86 4.08 19.30
N MET A 359 82.22 5.17 19.99
CA MET A 359 81.28 6.00 20.76
C MET A 359 80.32 6.75 19.84
N GLU A 360 80.77 7.25 18.71
CA GLU A 360 79.93 7.88 17.68
C GLU A 360 78.96 6.88 17.06
N LYS A 361 79.42 5.65 16.77
CA LYS A 361 78.58 4.53 16.33
C LYS A 361 77.50 4.20 17.37
N ALA A 362 77.87 4.05 18.64
CA ALA A 362 76.92 3.77 19.71
C ALA A 362 75.89 4.89 19.86
N SER A 363 76.34 6.14 19.80
CA SER A 363 75.48 7.33 19.84
C SER A 363 74.54 7.40 18.63
N ALA A 364 75.02 7.05 17.44
CA ALA A 364 74.21 7.00 16.23
C ALA A 364 73.17 5.85 16.26
N LYS A 365 73.54 4.65 16.74
CA LYS A 365 72.57 3.56 16.99
C LYS A 365 71.51 3.97 18.01
N GLN A 366 71.90 4.63 19.11
CA GLN A 366 70.97 5.12 20.13
C GLN A 366 70.02 6.21 19.58
N ARG A 367 70.52 7.12 18.75
CA ARG A 367 69.68 8.13 18.06
C ARG A 367 68.66 7.47 17.13
N LEU A 368 69.09 6.52 16.30
CA LEU A 368 68.20 5.78 15.40
C LEU A 368 67.15 4.98 16.18
N ALA A 369 67.53 4.30 17.27
CA ALA A 369 66.59 3.60 18.16
C ALA A 369 65.55 4.54 18.80
N LYS A 370 65.98 5.75 19.21
CA LYS A 370 65.07 6.79 19.72
C LYS A 370 64.10 7.26 18.62
N THR A 371 64.57 7.43 17.39
CA THR A 371 63.72 7.76 16.24
C THR A 371 62.70 6.66 15.94
N VAL A 372 63.09 5.39 16.00
CA VAL A 372 62.14 4.25 15.84
C VAL A 372 61.07 4.26 16.93
N SER A 373 61.45 4.51 18.19
CA SER A 373 60.49 4.63 19.30
C SER A 373 59.51 5.79 19.11
N LEU A 374 60.01 6.96 18.69
CA LEU A 374 59.17 8.12 18.37
C LEU A 374 58.18 7.81 17.24
N LEU A 375 58.62 7.16 16.17
CA LEU A 375 57.75 6.76 15.06
C LEU A 375 56.71 5.71 15.47
N LYS A 376 57.04 4.79 16.38
CA LYS A 376 56.08 3.82 16.93
C LYS A 376 55.01 4.52 17.78
N ASN A 377 55.40 5.51 18.58
CA ASN A 377 54.45 6.32 19.35
C ASN A 377 53.57 7.19 18.42
N GLU A 378 54.17 7.86 17.44
CA GLU A 378 53.46 8.67 16.43
C GLU A 378 52.49 7.81 15.60
N LYS A 379 52.87 6.57 15.27
CA LYS A 379 51.97 5.60 14.63
C LYS A 379 50.75 5.31 15.50
N ALA A 380 50.94 5.02 16.79
CA ALA A 380 49.85 4.68 17.70
C ALA A 380 48.91 5.88 17.95
N GLU A 381 49.48 7.07 18.16
CA GLU A 381 48.74 8.31 18.36
C GLU A 381 47.91 8.69 17.13
N ASN A 382 48.50 8.66 15.94
CA ASN A 382 47.79 9.00 14.71
C ASN A 382 46.75 7.94 14.31
N ILE A 383 46.97 6.65 14.61
CA ILE A 383 45.91 5.64 14.42
C ILE A 383 44.70 5.97 15.30
N LYS A 384 44.93 6.48 16.52
CA LYS A 384 43.86 6.89 17.43
C LYS A 384 43.13 8.11 16.89
N THR A 385 43.83 9.15 16.45
CA THR A 385 43.19 10.35 15.89
C THR A 385 42.41 10.04 14.62
N ILE A 386 42.94 9.21 13.70
CA ILE A 386 42.20 8.75 12.51
C ILE A 386 40.89 8.06 12.93
N LYS A 387 40.91 7.19 13.95
CA LYS A 387 39.67 6.55 14.43
C LYS A 387 38.68 7.56 15.00
N GLU A 388 39.15 8.48 15.83
CA GLU A 388 38.31 9.52 16.45
C GLU A 388 37.68 10.45 15.40
N ASP A 389 38.41 10.83 14.36
CA ASP A 389 37.89 11.68 13.27
C ASP A 389 36.81 10.98 12.45
N PHE A 390 36.98 9.68 12.16
CA PHE A 390 35.97 8.89 11.46
C PHE A 390 34.75 8.61 12.33
N GLU A 391 34.92 8.40 13.64
CA GLU A 391 33.82 8.22 14.58
C GLU A 391 32.97 9.50 14.71
N ARG A 392 33.61 10.68 14.74
CA ARG A 392 32.91 11.97 14.62
C ARG A 392 32.16 12.08 13.30
N ALA A 393 32.78 11.72 12.18
CA ALA A 393 32.11 11.75 10.87
C ALA A 393 30.88 10.82 10.80
N ILE A 394 30.93 9.64 11.42
CA ILE A 394 29.77 8.74 11.53
C ILE A 394 28.67 9.39 12.39
N THR A 395 29.03 9.95 13.54
CA THR A 395 28.09 10.59 14.47
C THR A 395 27.40 11.81 13.84
N ASP A 396 28.16 12.67 13.18
CA ASP A 396 27.63 13.83 12.45
C ASP A 396 26.67 13.41 11.33
N ASN A 397 27.03 12.34 10.62
CA ASN A 397 26.19 11.76 9.57
C ASN A 397 24.90 11.16 10.15
N GLU A 398 24.98 10.46 11.28
CA GLU A 398 23.81 9.93 12.00
C GLU A 398 22.87 11.06 12.43
N GLN A 399 23.38 12.12 13.06
CA GLN A 399 22.58 13.25 13.49
C GLN A 399 21.89 13.97 12.31
N LYS A 400 22.59 14.10 11.18
CA LYS A 400 22.04 14.67 9.95
C LYS A 400 20.90 13.83 9.36
N TYR A 401 21.03 12.50 9.32
CA TYR A 401 19.94 11.66 8.80
C TYR A 401 18.80 11.50 9.81
N LYS A 402 19.11 11.45 11.11
CA LYS A 402 18.11 11.43 12.17
C LYS A 402 17.21 12.65 12.12
N SER A 403 17.79 13.86 12.05
CA SER A 403 16.99 15.09 11.91
C SER A 403 16.10 15.11 10.65
N ARG A 404 16.58 14.57 9.53
CA ARG A 404 15.76 14.44 8.31
C ARG A 404 14.61 13.44 8.48
N ILE A 405 14.88 12.29 9.09
CA ILE A 405 13.87 11.26 9.37
C ILE A 405 12.82 11.81 10.34
N ASP A 406 13.25 12.46 11.41
CA ASP A 406 12.37 13.09 12.42
C ASP A 406 11.49 14.17 11.76
N SER A 407 12.05 14.97 10.84
CA SER A 407 11.27 15.95 10.07
C SER A 407 10.22 15.31 9.17
N VAL A 408 10.52 14.17 8.53
CA VAL A 408 9.55 13.44 7.70
C VAL A 408 8.48 12.79 8.58
N ASP A 409 8.86 12.23 9.74
CA ASP A 409 7.91 11.66 10.71
C ASP A 409 6.95 12.73 11.26
N GLU A 410 7.44 13.96 11.46
CA GLU A 410 6.59 15.08 11.85
C GLU A 410 5.61 15.45 10.74
N GLN A 411 6.07 15.55 9.49
CA GLN A 411 5.17 15.80 8.34
C GLN A 411 4.10 14.72 8.19
N VAL A 412 4.44 13.45 8.40
CA VAL A 412 3.46 12.34 8.39
C VAL A 412 2.43 12.52 9.50
N ARG A 413 2.87 12.86 10.72
CA ARG A 413 1.97 13.11 11.85
C ARG A 413 1.04 14.30 11.59
N GLU A 414 1.57 15.41 11.09
CA GLU A 414 0.77 16.58 10.70
C GLU A 414 -0.25 16.23 9.62
N LEU A 415 0.11 15.43 8.62
CA LEU A 415 -0.81 14.99 7.56
C LEU A 415 -1.91 14.09 8.10
N ILE A 416 -1.61 13.17 9.03
CA ILE A 416 -2.61 12.32 9.68
C ILE A 416 -3.59 13.16 10.50
N GLU A 417 -3.10 14.14 11.24
CA GLU A 417 -3.95 15.01 12.06
C GLU A 417 -4.82 15.92 11.18
N LYS A 418 -4.25 16.53 10.14
CA LYS A 418 -5.02 17.30 9.14
C LYS A 418 -6.07 16.44 8.44
N LYS A 419 -5.75 15.20 8.08
CA LYS A 419 -6.70 14.26 7.49
C LYS A 419 -7.92 14.07 8.39
N LYS A 420 -7.71 13.85 9.69
CA LYS A 420 -8.81 13.68 10.67
C LYS A 420 -9.65 14.95 10.85
N GLN A 421 -9.01 16.10 10.91
CA GLN A 421 -9.70 17.39 11.04
C GLN A 421 -10.54 17.69 9.81
N ASP A 422 -9.97 17.53 8.62
CA ASP A 422 -10.67 17.73 7.36
C ASP A 422 -11.80 16.71 7.18
N GLU A 423 -11.58 15.44 7.55
CA GLU A 423 -12.62 14.41 7.55
C GLU A 423 -13.81 14.82 8.42
N SER A 424 -13.58 15.28 9.65
CA SER A 424 -14.65 15.75 10.53
C SER A 424 -15.42 16.94 9.92
N VAL A 425 -14.71 17.92 9.37
CA VAL A 425 -15.33 19.11 8.75
C VAL A 425 -16.11 18.73 7.50
N MET A 426 -15.58 17.81 6.68
CA MET A 426 -16.25 17.32 5.48
C MET A 426 -17.50 16.51 5.83
N ILE A 427 -17.45 15.65 6.85
CA ILE A 427 -18.62 14.90 7.35
C ILE A 427 -19.70 15.87 7.84
N GLU A 428 -19.35 16.89 8.62
CA GLU A 428 -20.32 17.88 9.11
C GLU A 428 -20.96 18.68 7.96
N ARG A 429 -20.15 19.14 7.00
CA ARG A 429 -20.65 19.84 5.80
C ARG A 429 -21.54 18.94 4.94
N ALA A 430 -21.14 17.68 4.74
CA ALA A 430 -21.93 16.71 4.01
C ALA A 430 -23.26 16.43 4.73
N ALA A 431 -23.26 16.24 6.05
CA ALA A 431 -24.48 16.05 6.83
C ALA A 431 -25.44 17.25 6.70
N SER A 432 -24.92 18.49 6.71
CA SER A 432 -25.73 19.69 6.49
C SER A 432 -26.34 19.74 5.08
N ARG A 433 -25.55 19.41 4.05
CA ARG A 433 -26.02 19.37 2.65
C ARG A 433 -27.04 18.25 2.41
N VAL A 434 -26.73 17.04 2.88
CA VAL A 434 -27.66 15.89 2.87
C VAL A 434 -28.96 16.27 3.56
N SER A 435 -28.91 16.87 4.76
CA SER A 435 -30.13 17.29 5.46
C SER A 435 -30.97 18.26 4.62
N LYS A 436 -30.33 19.24 3.98
CA LYS A 436 -31.01 20.22 3.11
C LYS A 436 -31.58 19.60 1.83
N GLU A 437 -30.87 18.67 1.20
CA GLU A 437 -31.31 18.00 -0.04
C GLU A 437 -32.36 16.92 0.22
N THR A 438 -32.37 16.35 1.43
CA THR A 438 -33.25 15.22 1.79
C THR A 438 -34.47 15.63 2.61
N SER A 439 -34.56 16.87 3.11
CA SER A 439 -35.66 17.29 4.00
C SER A 439 -37.03 17.08 3.36
N ARG A 440 -37.19 17.51 2.11
CA ARG A 440 -38.47 17.37 1.39
C ARG A 440 -38.81 15.90 1.11
N THR A 441 -37.82 15.09 0.74
CA THR A 441 -37.99 13.66 0.53
C THR A 441 -38.42 12.94 1.81
N LYS A 442 -37.86 13.34 2.97
CA LYS A 442 -38.22 12.79 4.28
C LYS A 442 -39.63 13.19 4.70
N GLU A 443 -40.02 14.44 4.50
CA GLU A 443 -41.41 14.90 4.74
C GLU A 443 -42.43 14.06 3.97
N ILE A 444 -42.14 13.77 2.69
CA ILE A 444 -43.04 12.94 1.86
C ILE A 444 -43.08 11.50 2.40
N ILE A 445 -41.96 10.92 2.82
CA ILE A 445 -41.96 9.57 3.42
C ILE A 445 -42.78 9.54 4.71
N GLU A 446 -42.63 10.54 5.58
CA GLU A 446 -43.38 10.66 6.84
C GLU A 446 -44.89 10.80 6.63
N HIS A 447 -45.31 11.40 5.50
CA HIS A 447 -46.72 11.51 5.14
C HIS A 447 -47.41 10.15 4.90
N TYR A 448 -46.66 9.12 4.45
CA TYR A 448 -47.18 7.78 4.15
C TYR A 448 -46.92 6.75 5.27
N GLN A 449 -46.31 7.15 6.38
CA GLN A 449 -46.07 6.32 7.58
C GLN A 449 -47.14 6.58 8.64
#